data_AF-A0A1J3FIM7-F1
#
_entry.id   AF-A0A1J3FIM7-F1
#
_cell.length_a   1.000
_cell.length_b   1.000
_cell.length_c   1.000
_cell.angle_alpha   90.00
_cell.angle_beta   90.00
_cell.angle_gamma   90.00
#
_symmetry.space_group_name_H-M   'P 1'
#
loop_
_entity.id
_entity.type
_entity.pdbx_description
1 polymer ?
#
loop_
_entity_poly.entity_id
_entity_poly.type
_entity_poly.pdbx_seq_one_letter_code
_entity_poly.pdbx_strand_id
1 'polypeptide(L)'
;SHICVIPLSVWDVVGCSRMSFSGTNKAGELIMAPTMLSRHAQPFYIFYYNVETKNIRRVRLLGIGDDQAFRCSYGFVDKGGCYVLISPQHIESIAFFKNPTT
;
A
#
# COMPACT_ATOMS: atom_id res chain seq x y z
N SER A 1 12.83 23.55 13.61
CA SER A 1 11.72 22.74 13.06
C SER A 1 12.26 21.89 11.92
N HIS A 2 11.97 20.59 11.89
CA HIS A 2 12.33 19.73 10.76
C HIS A 2 11.09 19.58 9.89
N ILE A 3 11.12 20.13 8.66
CA ILE A 3 10.00 20.07 7.71
C ILE A 3 10.31 18.97 6.70
N CYS A 4 9.43 17.98 6.61
CA CYS A 4 9.45 16.96 5.57
C CYS A 4 8.39 17.31 4.52
N VAL A 5 8.81 17.51 3.28
CA VAL A 5 7.90 17.77 2.15
C VAL A 5 7.73 16.47 1.37
N ILE A 6 6.50 15.97 1.31
CA ILE A 6 6.15 14.77 0.57
C ILE A 6 5.74 15.19 -0.85
N PRO A 7 6.44 14.72 -1.89
CA PRO A 7 6.19 15.18 -3.26
C PRO A 7 4.78 14.78 -3.72
N LEU A 8 4.11 15.71 -4.43
CA LEU A 8 2.74 15.51 -4.91
C LEU A 8 2.61 14.32 -5.89
N SER A 9 3.70 13.96 -6.58
CA SER A 9 3.76 12.81 -7.49
C SER A 9 3.49 11.46 -6.83
N VAL A 10 3.61 11.36 -5.50
CA VAL A 10 3.17 10.18 -4.73
C VAL A 10 1.68 9.92 -4.95
N TRP A 11 0.87 10.98 -5.05
CA TRP A 11 -0.58 10.90 -5.13
C TRP A 11 -1.09 10.60 -6.54
N ASP A 12 -0.34 11.02 -7.56
CA ASP A 12 -0.69 10.79 -8.97
C ASP A 12 -0.65 9.30 -9.36
N VAL A 13 0.18 8.50 -8.67
CA VAL A 13 0.33 7.05 -8.93
C VAL A 13 -0.91 6.24 -8.49
N VAL A 14 -1.73 6.78 -7.58
CA VAL A 14 -2.72 5.97 -6.84
C VAL A 14 -4.16 6.21 -7.29
N GLY A 15 -4.37 7.06 -8.30
CA GLY A 15 -5.68 7.26 -8.92
C GLY A 15 -6.76 7.59 -7.89
N CYS A 16 -6.75 8.83 -7.38
CA CYS A 16 -7.83 9.42 -6.57
C CYS A 16 -8.28 8.60 -5.33
N SER A 17 -7.42 7.71 -4.81
CA SER A 17 -7.68 6.98 -3.57
C SER A 17 -7.13 7.79 -2.40
N ARG A 18 -7.91 7.94 -1.31
CA ARG A 18 -7.42 8.52 -0.06
C ARG A 18 -6.23 7.69 0.42
N MET A 19 -5.06 8.27 0.64
CA MET A 19 -3.94 7.56 1.29
C MET A 19 -3.93 7.84 2.79
N SER A 20 -3.40 6.89 3.54
CA SER A 20 -3.02 7.07 4.94
C SER A 20 -1.52 6.82 5.13
N PHE A 21 -0.99 7.44 6.18
CA PHE A 21 0.30 7.08 6.75
C PHE A 21 0.07 5.97 7.77
N SER A 22 0.64 4.80 7.53
CA SER A 22 0.53 3.64 8.43
C SER A 22 1.65 3.60 9.47
N GLY A 23 2.67 4.45 9.34
CA GLY A 23 3.78 4.56 10.28
C GLY A 23 5.15 4.57 9.59
N THR A 24 6.16 4.06 10.28
CA THR A 24 7.53 3.94 9.79
C THR A 24 8.03 2.51 9.91
N ASN A 25 8.93 2.08 9.01
CA ASN A 25 9.65 0.82 9.18
C ASN A 25 10.98 1.04 9.94
N LYS A 26 11.69 -0.06 10.23
CA LYS A 26 13.00 -0.03 10.94
C LYS A 26 14.10 0.73 10.18
N ALA A 27 13.94 0.94 8.87
CA ALA A 27 14.85 1.73 8.04
C ALA A 27 14.49 3.23 8.01
N GLY A 28 13.46 3.65 8.75
CA GLY A 28 13.00 5.05 8.77
C GLY A 28 12.17 5.46 7.56
N GLU A 29 11.75 4.53 6.71
CA GLU A 29 10.86 4.83 5.58
C GLU A 29 9.43 5.04 6.08
N LEU A 30 8.76 6.07 5.56
CA LEU A 30 7.33 6.28 5.77
C LEU A 30 6.54 5.24 4.98
N ILE A 31 5.63 4.54 5.67
CA ILE A 31 4.73 3.57 5.06
C ILE A 31 3.43 4.27 4.72
N MET A 32 3.06 4.24 3.45
CA MET A 32 1.84 4.85 2.93
C MET A 32 1.04 3.80 2.14
N ALA A 33 -0.28 3.87 2.26
CA ALA A 33 -1.15 2.97 1.52
C ALA A 33 -2.51 3.60 1.22
N PRO A 34 -3.20 3.15 0.17
CA PRO A 34 -4.59 3.51 -0.05
C PRO A 34 -5.45 3.03 1.12
N THR A 35 -6.35 3.89 1.61
CA THR A 35 -7.35 3.54 2.63
C THR A 35 -8.58 2.87 2.02
N MET A 36 -8.62 2.74 0.69
CA MET A 36 -9.74 2.17 -0.03
C MET A 36 -9.23 1.29 -1.17
N LEU A 37 -9.90 0.16 -1.39
CA LEU A 37 -9.77 -0.60 -2.63
C LEU A 37 -10.53 0.11 -3.74
N SER A 38 -9.97 0.04 -4.95
CA SER A 38 -10.67 0.49 -6.15
C SER A 38 -11.96 -0.28 -6.35
N ARG A 39 -12.92 0.36 -7.03
CA ARG A 39 -14.17 -0.28 -7.47
C ARG A 39 -13.92 -1.33 -8.54
N HIS A 40 -12.88 -1.15 -9.34
CA HIS A 40 -12.49 -2.08 -10.39
C HIS A 40 -11.37 -3.00 -9.90
N ALA A 41 -11.32 -4.22 -10.45
CA ALA A 41 -10.20 -5.13 -10.24
C ALA A 41 -8.92 -4.47 -10.80
N GLN A 42 -8.01 -4.12 -9.91
CA GLN A 42 -6.74 -3.49 -10.25
C GLN A 42 -5.69 -3.79 -9.18
N PRO A 43 -4.40 -3.71 -9.51
CA PRO A 43 -3.34 -3.97 -8.55
C PRO A 43 -3.41 -3.07 -7.31
N PHE A 44 -3.18 -3.68 -6.14
CA PHE A 44 -3.07 -2.96 -4.87
C PHE A 44 -1.60 -2.79 -4.48
N TYR A 45 -1.20 -1.59 -4.05
CA TYR A 45 0.18 -1.27 -3.71
C TYR A 45 0.32 -0.66 -2.32
N ILE A 46 1.41 -1.01 -1.63
CA ILE A 46 1.96 -0.28 -0.48
C ILE A 46 3.18 0.50 -0.95
N PHE A 47 3.34 1.71 -0.42
CA PHE A 47 4.42 2.62 -0.77
C PHE A 47 5.33 2.84 0.43
N TYR A 48 6.63 2.72 0.20
CA TYR A 48 7.68 3.03 1.16
C TYR A 48 8.41 4.27 0.67
N TYR A 49 8.32 5.36 1.41
CA TYR A 49 9.00 6.62 1.09
C TYR A 49 10.21 6.81 1.98
N ASN A 50 11.37 6.87 1.35
CA ASN A 50 12.61 7.17 2.04
C ASN A 50 12.76 8.71 2.12
N VAL A 51 12.70 9.26 3.33
CA VAL A 51 12.69 10.71 3.57
C VAL A 51 14.02 11.36 3.19
N GLU A 52 15.14 10.65 3.33
CA GLU A 52 16.48 11.17 3.04
C GLU A 52 16.72 11.29 1.53
N THR A 53 16.47 10.21 0.80
CA THR A 53 16.70 10.12 -0.64
C THR A 53 15.53 10.63 -1.47
N LYS A 54 14.38 10.85 -0.85
CA LYS A 54 13.10 11.25 -1.48
C LYS A 54 12.59 10.25 -2.52
N ASN A 55 13.06 9.01 -2.46
CA ASN A 55 12.65 7.94 -3.36
C ASN A 55 11.44 7.17 -2.81
N ILE A 56 10.64 6.63 -3.72
CA ILE A 56 9.45 5.83 -3.41
C ILE A 56 9.64 4.43 -3.96
N ARG A 57 9.51 3.42 -3.10
CA ARG A 57 9.37 2.03 -3.51
C ARG A 57 7.90 1.62 -3.45
N ARG A 58 7.36 1.18 -4.59
CA ARG A 58 6.01 0.57 -4.67
C ARG A 58 6.12 -0.95 -4.54
N VAL A 59 5.28 -1.55 -3.72
CA VAL A 59 5.20 -3.01 -3.51
C VAL A 59 3.78 -3.47 -3.81
N ARG A 60 3.61 -4.35 -4.79
CA ARG A 60 2.30 -4.93 -5.12
C ARG A 60 1.94 -6.00 -4.11
N LEU A 61 0.72 -5.95 -3.57
CA LEU A 61 0.15 -7.05 -2.79
C LEU A 61 -0.75 -7.89 -3.69
N LEU A 62 -0.44 -9.18 -3.78
CA LEU A 62 -1.23 -10.14 -4.56
C LEU A 62 -2.48 -10.58 -3.78
N GLY A 63 -3.54 -10.92 -4.49
CA GLY A 63 -4.76 -11.52 -3.93
C GLY A 63 -5.78 -10.55 -3.31
N ILE A 64 -5.48 -9.25 -3.21
CA ILE A 64 -6.40 -8.26 -2.62
C ILE A 64 -7.13 -7.43 -3.70
N GLY A 65 -6.40 -7.00 -4.75
CA GLY A 65 -6.94 -6.06 -5.74
C GLY A 65 -7.25 -6.66 -7.12
N ASP A 66 -6.53 -7.72 -7.50
CA ASP A 66 -6.47 -8.21 -8.88
C ASP A 66 -7.55 -9.23 -9.25
N ASP A 67 -8.19 -9.86 -8.26
CA ASP A 67 -9.06 -11.01 -8.47
C ASP A 67 -10.54 -10.66 -8.31
N GLN A 68 -11.27 -10.69 -9.42
CA GLN A 68 -12.71 -10.46 -9.43
C GLN A 68 -13.48 -11.55 -8.67
N ALA A 69 -13.00 -12.80 -8.67
CA ALA A 69 -13.65 -13.89 -7.94
C ALA A 69 -13.57 -13.66 -6.43
N PHE A 70 -12.38 -13.33 -5.91
CA PHE A 70 -12.20 -12.86 -4.54
C PHE A 70 -13.17 -11.71 -4.21
N ARG A 71 -13.26 -10.71 -5.09
CA ARG A 71 -14.15 -9.57 -4.87
C ARG A 71 -15.63 -9.93 -4.80
N CYS A 72 -16.09 -10.82 -5.67
CA CYS A 72 -17.46 -11.33 -5.63
C CYS A 72 -17.74 -12.09 -4.34
N SER A 73 -16.82 -12.97 -3.91
CA SER A 73 -16.97 -13.78 -2.70
C SER A 73 -17.09 -12.95 -1.42
N TYR A 74 -16.47 -11.77 -1.36
CA TYR A 74 -16.49 -10.88 -0.20
C TYR A 74 -17.42 -9.65 -0.36
N GLY A 75 -18.20 -9.58 -1.45
CA GLY A 75 -19.21 -8.53 -1.64
C GLY A 75 -18.67 -7.14 -2.00
N PHE A 76 -17.47 -7.07 -2.58
CA PHE A 76 -16.79 -5.82 -2.97
C PHE A 76 -17.27 -5.24 -4.31
N VAL A 77 -18.30 -5.82 -4.93
CA VAL A 77 -18.81 -5.45 -6.26
C VAL A 77 -20.03 -4.52 -6.16
N ASP A 78 -20.85 -4.66 -5.12
CA ASP A 78 -22.19 -4.02 -5.05
C ASP A 78 -22.39 -3.05 -3.88
N LYS A 79 -21.47 -2.99 -2.91
CA LYS A 79 -21.55 -2.09 -1.74
C LYS A 79 -20.48 -1.01 -1.84
N GLY A 80 -20.76 0.16 -1.24
CA GLY A 80 -19.90 1.34 -1.27
C GLY A 80 -18.45 1.11 -0.81
N GLY A 81 -17.69 2.20 -0.72
CA GLY A 81 -16.24 2.20 -0.49
C GLY A 81 -15.69 1.05 0.39
N CYS A 82 -14.79 0.24 -0.19
CA CYS A 82 -14.14 -0.87 0.51
C CYS A 82 -12.91 -0.36 1.27
N TYR A 83 -13.05 -0.10 2.57
CA TYR A 83 -11.96 0.43 3.38
C TYR A 83 -10.88 -0.62 3.65
N VAL A 84 -9.62 -0.22 3.53
CA VAL A 84 -8.45 -1.01 3.90
C VAL A 84 -7.88 -0.44 5.19
N LEU A 85 -7.76 -1.29 6.21
CA LEU A 85 -7.11 -0.95 7.47
C LEU A 85 -5.78 -1.67 7.55
N ILE A 86 -4.70 -0.91 7.67
CA ILE A 86 -3.35 -1.45 7.85
C ILE A 86 -2.94 -1.20 9.29
N SER A 87 -2.77 -2.29 10.04
CA SER A 87 -2.24 -2.23 11.40
C SER A 87 -0.71 -2.06 11.35
N PRO A 88 -0.15 -1.04 12.03
CA PRO A 88 1.30 -0.84 12.10
C PRO A 88 2.05 -2.03 12.72
N GLN A 89 1.35 -2.82 13.56
CA GLN A 89 1.97 -3.85 14.40
C GLN A 89 2.33 -5.15 13.66
N HIS A 90 1.92 -5.34 12.40
CA HIS A 90 2.08 -6.63 11.69
C HIS A 90 3.08 -6.64 10.54
N ILE A 91 3.81 -5.55 10.30
CA ILE A 91 4.77 -5.44 9.17
C ILE A 91 6.15 -6.07 9.51
N GLU A 92 6.29 -6.81 10.61
CA GLU A 92 7.55 -7.48 10.93
C GLU A 92 7.85 -8.72 10.06
N SER A 93 6.86 -9.29 9.36
CA SER A 93 7.00 -10.62 8.73
C SER A 93 7.21 -10.63 7.20
N ILE A 94 7.29 -9.50 6.49
CA ILE A 94 7.51 -9.51 5.03
C ILE A 94 9.00 -9.47 4.66
N ALA A 95 9.90 -9.79 5.60
CA ALA A 95 11.32 -9.88 5.33
C ALA A 95 11.64 -11.16 4.55
N PHE A 96 11.90 -10.97 3.25
CA PHE A 96 12.64 -11.87 2.34
C PHE A 96 12.20 -13.34 2.28
N PHE A 97 11.46 -13.69 1.23
CA PHE A 97 11.67 -14.98 0.60
C PHE A 97 13.13 -15.03 0.12
N LYS A 98 14.01 -15.66 0.90
CA LYS A 98 15.26 -16.19 0.34
C LYS A 98 14.84 -17.14 -0.77
N ASN A 99 15.29 -16.86 -1.99
CA ASN A 99 15.17 -17.82 -3.09
C ASN A 99 15.69 -19.18 -2.58
N PRO A 100 14.97 -20.30 -2.79
CA PRO A 100 15.56 -21.61 -2.56
C PRO A 100 16.76 -21.72 -3.50
N THR A 101 17.96 -21.71 -2.93
CA THR A 101 19.18 -22.10 -3.63
C THR A 101 19.03 -23.57 -4.01
N THR A 102 18.90 -23.79 -5.32
CA THR A 102 19.16 -25.02 -6.12
C THR A 102 18.92 -26.36 -5.46
#